data_AF-A0A9D8ILT7-F1
#
_entry.id   AF-A0A9D8ILT7-F1
#
_cell.length_a   1.000
_cell.length_b   1.000
_cell.length_c   1.000
_cell.angle_alpha   90.00
_cell.angle_beta   90.00
_cell.angle_gamma   90.00
#
_symmetry.space_group_name_H-M   'P 1'
#
loop_
_entity.id
_entity.type
_entity.pdbx_description
1 polymer ?
#
loop_
_entity_poly.entity_id
_entity_poly.type
_entity_poly.pdbx_seq_one_letter_code
_entity_poly.pdbx_strand_id
1 'polypeptide(L)'
;MQEWPWQIALILGVTALVVLPFSAFLLRQACSIFGEGMPEYRRAMIVALFSAGGAYLAWDCGSFAMVKMAKEAACRDQWIENQAILAQRMAWLDQLGYSGWARLPIGLRVEMAARVPGVSRLPFVFGLCVAGVVAVLGLGVPFRKALGIVLLQWLLVVVLVAVGHFGISSFMRLAWPGIASMPAVVDARERARQVWDKALPEQAREITAEAATGLKPWIAAAEAASAEAGAMVEPYQARMMEQLDPFIRWLPDPARDFLAKGGIWLVAAMATLVILIWLRGMSRRLWKALRKKNTGRKKPVKLQIVNLGDIPRSGASQGGRRLTVKQLPARLRAVVLAPAGSDAGELHRGMAEAILDHALPGLGDIADHDNPLVTIWPRQYSLDGFQQAFFSHVTRPDGDHKRSRFALLAGPITMGRFTIHAGLALDCGETCSLGNIRVGKDKWADAIAATRAG
;
A
#
# COMPACT_ATOMS: atom_id res chain seq x y z
N MET A 1 41.09 20.00 -9.74
CA MET A 1 39.86 19.19 -9.62
C MET A 1 40.15 18.10 -8.61
N GLN A 2 39.63 18.27 -7.40
CA GLN A 2 39.86 17.34 -6.29
C GLN A 2 38.93 16.15 -6.51
N GLU A 3 39.48 14.93 -6.57
CA GLU A 3 38.73 13.69 -6.74
C GLU A 3 37.68 13.56 -5.62
N TRP A 4 36.47 14.06 -5.88
CA TRP A 4 35.34 13.78 -5.04
C TRP A 4 35.02 12.30 -5.26
N PRO A 5 35.33 11.44 -4.26
CA PRO A 5 35.76 10.09 -4.54
C PRO A 5 34.53 9.21 -4.69
N TRP A 6 34.65 8.22 -5.57
CA TRP A 6 33.77 7.05 -5.72
C TRP A 6 33.15 6.52 -4.40
N GLN A 7 33.78 6.76 -3.25
CA GLN A 7 33.28 6.47 -1.90
C GLN A 7 31.92 7.12 -1.60
N ILE A 8 31.67 8.39 -1.99
CA ILE A 8 30.36 9.02 -1.73
C ILE A 8 29.28 8.39 -2.62
N ALA A 9 29.61 8.11 -3.88
CA ALA A 9 28.71 7.38 -4.78
C ALA A 9 28.43 5.97 -4.27
N LEU A 10 29.44 5.29 -3.72
CA LEU A 10 29.31 3.98 -3.10
C LEU A 10 28.41 4.04 -1.87
N ILE A 11 28.63 5.00 -0.95
CA ILE A 11 27.81 5.17 0.25
C ILE A 11 26.36 5.47 -0.14
N LEU A 12 26.12 6.38 -1.09
CA LEU A 12 24.78 6.68 -1.57
C LEU A 12 24.14 5.46 -2.26
N GLY A 13 24.90 4.71 -3.06
CA GLY A 13 24.45 3.50 -3.73
C GLY A 13 24.05 2.40 -2.74
N VAL A 14 24.90 2.14 -1.73
CA VAL A 14 24.61 1.19 -0.65
C VAL A 14 23.41 1.65 0.19
N THR A 15 23.35 2.94 0.53
CA THR A 15 22.21 3.50 1.27
C THR A 15 20.91 3.32 0.48
N ALA A 16 20.92 3.60 -0.83
CA ALA A 16 19.77 3.39 -1.69
C ALA A 16 19.38 1.90 -1.78
N LEU A 17 20.36 1.00 -1.91
CA LEU A 17 20.16 -0.45 -1.96
C LEU A 17 19.46 -0.98 -0.70
N VAL A 18 19.76 -0.42 0.47
CA VAL A 18 19.13 -0.79 1.74
C VAL A 18 17.78 -0.12 1.90
N VAL A 19 17.70 1.20 1.71
CA VAL A 19 16.48 1.99 2.00
C VAL A 19 15.34 1.64 1.05
N LEU A 20 15.62 1.30 -0.20
CA LEU A 20 14.60 1.07 -1.22
C LEU A 20 13.70 -0.17 -0.94
N PRO A 21 14.24 -1.35 -0.60
CA PRO A 21 13.46 -2.49 -0.10
C PRO A 21 12.55 -2.14 1.10
N PHE A 22 13.11 -1.45 2.10
CA PHE A 22 12.33 -1.06 3.28
C PHE A 22 11.25 -0.05 2.94
N SER A 23 11.53 0.92 2.06
CA SER A 23 10.55 1.88 1.57
C SER A 23 9.40 1.18 0.85
N ALA A 24 9.68 0.16 0.03
CA ALA A 24 8.66 -0.67 -0.63
C ALA A 24 7.80 -1.45 0.38
N PHE A 25 8.44 -2.00 1.44
CA PHE A 25 7.71 -2.65 2.52
C PHE A 25 6.80 -1.67 3.27
N LEU A 26 7.30 -0.50 3.65
CA LEU A 26 6.55 0.56 4.33
C LEU A 26 5.38 1.06 3.47
N LEU A 27 5.57 1.17 2.15
CA LEU A 27 4.50 1.50 1.22
C LEU A 27 3.35 0.47 1.25
N ARG A 28 3.66 -0.84 1.31
CA ARG A 28 2.64 -1.88 1.45
C ARG A 28 1.87 -1.76 2.76
N GLN A 29 2.56 -1.46 3.86
CA GLN A 29 1.93 -1.23 5.16
C GLN A 29 1.04 0.01 5.13
N ALA A 30 1.49 1.09 4.50
CA ALA A 30 0.70 2.29 4.30
C ALA A 30 -0.57 1.98 3.48
N CYS A 31 -0.47 1.24 2.37
CA CYS A 31 -1.65 0.83 1.58
C CYS A 31 -2.67 0.05 2.43
N SER A 32 -2.20 -0.88 3.26
CA SER A 32 -3.03 -1.65 4.21
C SER A 32 -3.76 -0.74 5.22
N ILE A 33 -3.07 0.26 5.78
CA ILE A 33 -3.65 1.22 6.74
C ILE A 33 -4.78 2.07 6.11
N PHE A 34 -4.67 2.35 4.80
CA PHE A 34 -5.68 3.07 4.04
C PHE A 34 -6.78 2.16 3.44
N GLY A 35 -6.73 0.86 3.71
CA GLY A 35 -7.73 -0.12 3.26
C GLY A 35 -7.68 -0.42 1.76
N GLU A 36 -6.53 -0.14 1.12
CA GLU A 36 -6.27 -0.47 -0.27
C GLU A 36 -5.66 -1.87 -0.37
N GLY A 37 -5.87 -2.53 -1.51
CA GLY A 37 -5.24 -3.83 -1.78
C GLY A 37 -3.72 -3.71 -1.68
N MET A 38 -3.07 -4.66 -1.00
CA MET A 38 -1.62 -4.65 -0.88
C MET A 38 -1.00 -4.87 -2.26
N PRO A 39 -0.19 -3.93 -2.80
CA PRO A 39 0.49 -4.18 -4.05
C PRO A 39 1.50 -5.32 -3.86
N GLU A 40 1.76 -6.06 -4.93
CA GLU A 40 2.88 -6.99 -4.99
C GLU A 40 4.18 -6.26 -4.66
N TYR A 41 5.11 -6.95 -4.01
CA TYR A 41 6.35 -6.33 -3.55
C TYR A 41 7.18 -5.73 -4.70
N ARG A 42 7.23 -6.42 -5.85
CA ARG A 42 7.89 -5.92 -7.06
C ARG A 42 7.29 -4.60 -7.54
N ARG A 43 5.96 -4.51 -7.58
CA ARG A 43 5.23 -3.29 -7.93
C ARG A 43 5.49 -2.18 -6.92
N ALA A 44 5.45 -2.48 -5.63
CA ALA A 44 5.75 -1.51 -4.57
C ALA A 44 7.18 -0.95 -4.67
N MET A 45 8.15 -1.79 -5.03
CA MET A 45 9.55 -1.39 -5.22
C MET A 45 9.72 -0.46 -6.42
N ILE A 46 9.07 -0.76 -7.55
CA ILE A 46 9.05 0.09 -8.74
C ILE A 46 8.42 1.45 -8.39
N VAL A 47 7.25 1.45 -7.73
CA VAL A 47 6.58 2.69 -7.34
C VAL A 47 7.44 3.50 -6.37
N ALA A 48 8.05 2.88 -5.37
CA ALA A 48 8.94 3.58 -4.44
C ALA A 48 10.15 4.20 -5.15
N LEU A 49 10.76 3.50 -6.10
CA LEU A 49 11.88 3.99 -6.90
C LEU A 49 11.48 5.21 -7.73
N PHE A 50 10.40 5.10 -8.53
CA PHE A 50 9.96 6.18 -9.40
C PHE A 50 9.40 7.37 -8.61
N SER A 51 8.73 7.15 -7.48
CA SER A 51 8.25 8.23 -6.61
C SER A 51 9.42 8.99 -5.99
N ALA A 52 10.46 8.29 -5.51
CA ALA A 52 11.65 8.92 -4.95
C ALA A 52 12.47 9.68 -6.03
N GLY A 53 12.71 9.04 -7.18
CA GLY A 53 13.41 9.66 -8.30
C GLY A 53 12.66 10.86 -8.87
N GLY A 54 11.35 10.73 -9.06
CA GLY A 54 10.48 11.81 -9.53
C GLY A 54 10.45 12.99 -8.54
N ALA A 55 10.33 12.72 -7.24
CA ALA A 55 10.38 13.76 -6.22
C ALA A 55 11.71 14.51 -6.21
N TYR A 56 12.83 13.78 -6.31
CA TYR A 56 14.16 14.37 -6.35
C TYR A 56 14.35 15.25 -7.59
N LEU A 57 13.99 14.76 -8.77
CA LEU A 57 14.11 15.53 -10.02
C LEU A 57 13.21 16.78 -10.00
N ALA A 58 11.99 16.66 -9.47
CA ALA A 58 11.09 17.79 -9.33
C ALA A 58 11.62 18.85 -8.35
N TRP A 59 12.19 18.41 -7.23
CA TRP A 59 12.85 19.30 -6.28
C TRP A 59 14.09 19.97 -6.90
N ASP A 60 14.90 19.22 -7.64
CA ASP A 60 16.14 19.72 -8.24
C ASP A 60 15.89 20.73 -9.37
N CYS A 61 15.03 20.37 -10.34
CA CYS A 61 14.61 21.29 -11.40
C CYS A 61 13.86 22.50 -10.84
N GLY A 62 12.98 22.29 -9.85
CA GLY A 62 12.21 23.35 -9.21
C GLY A 62 13.10 24.35 -8.47
N SER A 63 14.06 23.86 -7.69
CA SER A 63 15.02 24.72 -6.98
C SER A 63 15.92 25.50 -7.93
N PHE A 64 16.43 24.87 -9.00
CA PHE A 64 17.18 25.57 -10.05
C PHE A 64 16.36 26.69 -10.69
N ALA A 65 15.14 26.38 -11.14
CA ALA A 65 14.25 27.35 -11.78
C ALA A 65 13.94 28.53 -10.85
N MET A 66 13.69 28.26 -9.56
CA MET A 66 13.39 29.30 -8.58
C MET A 66 14.57 30.20 -8.25
N VAL A 67 15.77 29.63 -8.11
CA VAL A 67 16.99 30.43 -7.90
C VAL A 67 17.22 31.33 -9.11
N LYS A 68 17.00 30.83 -10.32
CA LYS A 68 17.12 31.63 -11.55
C LYS A 68 16.04 32.73 -11.65
N MET A 69 14.79 32.40 -11.36
CA MET A 69 13.69 33.37 -11.35
C MET A 69 13.89 34.45 -10.30
N ALA A 70 14.36 34.09 -9.10
CA ALA A 70 14.65 35.04 -8.02
C ALA A 70 15.73 36.04 -8.43
N LYS A 71 16.75 35.57 -9.16
CA LYS A 71 17.76 36.44 -9.75
C LYS A 71 17.17 37.38 -10.80
N GLU A 72 16.39 36.86 -11.75
CA GLU A 72 15.77 37.69 -12.80
C GLU A 72 14.78 38.72 -12.22
N ALA A 73 14.12 38.39 -11.12
CA ALA A 73 13.28 39.33 -10.38
C ALA A 73 14.14 40.41 -9.70
N ALA A 74 15.24 40.02 -9.04
CA ALA A 74 16.17 40.94 -8.40
C ALA A 74 16.84 41.92 -9.38
N CYS A 75 17.05 41.52 -10.63
CA CYS A 75 17.57 42.42 -11.68
C CYS A 75 16.52 43.41 -12.21
N ARG A 76 15.22 43.08 -12.14
CA ARG A 76 14.15 43.96 -12.63
C ARG A 76 13.80 45.06 -11.63
N ASP A 77 13.73 44.71 -10.35
CA ASP A 77 13.42 45.65 -9.28
C ASP A 77 14.71 46.26 -8.72
N GLN A 78 15.37 47.10 -9.52
CA GLN A 78 16.62 47.79 -9.18
C GLN A 78 16.49 48.75 -7.97
N TRP A 79 15.29 48.89 -7.41
CA TRP A 79 14.93 49.89 -6.39
C TRP A 79 15.23 49.49 -4.94
N ILE A 80 15.65 48.25 -4.67
CA ILE A 80 16.06 47.83 -3.32
C ILE A 80 17.56 47.57 -3.35
N GLU A 81 18.34 48.41 -2.66
CA GLU A 81 19.80 48.32 -2.54
C GLU A 81 20.27 46.91 -2.10
N ASN A 82 19.48 46.24 -1.26
CA ASN A 82 19.70 44.85 -0.84
C ASN A 82 19.54 43.79 -1.96
N GLN A 83 18.81 44.09 -3.04
CA GLN A 83 18.62 43.17 -4.17
C GLN A 83 19.76 43.24 -5.20
N ALA A 84 20.40 44.40 -5.38
CA ALA A 84 21.60 44.52 -6.23
C ALA A 84 22.75 43.64 -5.71
N ILE A 85 22.91 43.58 -4.39
CA ILE A 85 23.86 42.70 -3.70
C ILE A 85 23.54 41.21 -3.97
N LEU A 86 22.26 40.85 -3.96
CA LEU A 86 21.80 39.49 -4.20
C LEU A 86 22.04 39.09 -5.67
N ALA A 87 21.79 39.99 -6.61
CA ALA A 87 22.09 39.82 -8.03
C ALA A 87 23.61 39.64 -8.28
N GLN A 88 24.46 40.44 -7.62
CA GLN A 88 25.92 40.30 -7.72
C GLN A 88 26.42 38.99 -7.12
N ARG A 89 25.89 38.57 -5.97
CA ARG A 89 26.18 37.25 -5.35
C ARG A 89 25.73 36.07 -6.20
N MET A 90 24.76 36.28 -7.09
CA MET A 90 24.22 35.28 -8.01
C MET A 90 24.73 35.45 -9.45
N ALA A 91 25.69 36.35 -9.71
CA ALA A 91 26.21 36.57 -11.06
C ALA A 91 26.85 35.31 -11.65
N TRP A 92 27.58 34.54 -10.84
CA TRP A 92 28.18 33.27 -11.25
C TRP A 92 27.15 32.18 -11.64
N LEU A 93 25.88 32.31 -11.20
CA LEU A 93 24.81 31.40 -11.62
C LEU A 93 24.45 31.54 -13.10
N ASP A 94 24.76 32.65 -13.79
CA ASP A 94 24.54 32.75 -15.26
C ASP A 94 25.46 31.82 -16.03
N GLN A 95 26.66 31.61 -15.51
CA GLN A 95 27.62 30.66 -16.08
C GLN A 95 27.26 29.22 -15.70
N LEU A 96 26.41 29.04 -14.69
CA LEU A 96 25.99 27.74 -14.20
C LEU A 96 24.72 27.27 -14.93
N GLY A 97 24.90 26.61 -16.07
CA GLY A 97 23.82 25.84 -16.69
C GLY A 97 23.27 24.76 -15.75
N TYR A 98 22.13 24.16 -16.10
CA TYR A 98 21.53 23.09 -15.28
C TYR A 98 22.51 21.91 -15.05
N SER A 99 23.36 21.61 -16.03
CA SER A 99 24.41 20.60 -15.90
C SER A 99 25.45 20.94 -14.81
N GLY A 100 25.77 22.23 -14.63
CA GLY A 100 26.61 22.71 -13.54
C GLY A 100 25.88 22.65 -12.20
N TRP A 101 24.60 23.04 -12.18
CA TRP A 101 23.73 22.94 -10.99
C TRP A 101 23.61 21.50 -10.48
N ALA A 102 23.30 20.55 -11.36
CA ALA A 102 23.12 19.14 -10.99
C ALA A 102 24.41 18.49 -10.42
N ARG A 103 25.58 19.03 -10.75
CA ARG A 103 26.88 18.61 -10.21
C ARG A 103 27.19 19.23 -8.85
N LEU A 104 26.45 20.26 -8.42
CA LEU A 104 26.65 20.84 -7.10
C LEU A 104 26.27 19.85 -5.99
N PRO A 105 27.02 19.82 -4.89
CA PRO A 105 26.65 19.06 -3.70
C PRO A 105 25.22 19.40 -3.25
N ILE A 106 24.45 18.39 -2.88
CA ILE A 106 23.03 18.57 -2.55
C ILE A 106 22.82 19.56 -1.39
N GLY A 107 23.72 19.58 -0.41
CA GLY A 107 23.66 20.53 0.71
C GLY A 107 23.76 21.99 0.25
N LEU A 108 24.61 22.25 -0.74
CA LEU A 108 24.76 23.59 -1.32
C LEU A 108 23.51 24.00 -2.11
N ARG A 109 22.92 23.06 -2.88
CA ARG A 109 21.66 23.29 -3.59
C ARG A 109 20.51 23.62 -2.62
N VAL A 110 20.39 22.87 -1.52
CA VAL A 110 19.41 23.11 -0.46
C VAL A 110 19.63 24.50 0.15
N GLU A 111 20.87 24.85 0.48
CA GLU A 111 21.19 26.15 1.08
C GLU A 111 20.87 27.31 0.12
N MET A 112 21.21 27.17 -1.16
CA MET A 112 20.87 28.17 -2.18
C MET A 112 19.36 28.34 -2.35
N ALA A 113 18.62 27.24 -2.42
CA ALA A 113 17.16 27.26 -2.50
C ALA A 113 16.53 27.87 -1.23
N ALA A 114 17.10 27.58 -0.06
CA ALA A 114 16.62 28.08 1.23
C ALA A 114 16.79 29.60 1.38
N ARG A 115 17.80 30.19 0.72
CA ARG A 115 18.06 31.63 0.73
C ARG A 115 17.12 32.45 -0.15
N VAL A 116 16.29 31.81 -0.99
CA VAL A 116 15.28 32.53 -1.78
C VAL A 116 14.03 32.80 -0.91
N PRO A 117 13.77 34.06 -0.51
CA PRO A 117 12.64 34.39 0.35
C PRO A 117 11.30 34.08 -0.33
N GLY A 118 10.32 33.63 0.45
CA GLY A 118 8.97 33.27 -0.04
C GLY A 118 8.87 31.94 -0.80
N VAL A 119 9.99 31.39 -1.28
CA VAL A 119 10.01 30.28 -2.24
C VAL A 119 10.75 29.05 -1.72
N SER A 120 11.50 29.16 -0.61
CA SER A 120 12.32 28.09 -0.03
C SER A 120 11.62 26.76 0.20
N ARG A 121 10.30 26.76 0.42
CA ARG A 121 9.49 25.55 0.64
C ARG A 121 8.87 24.97 -0.63
N LEU A 122 8.73 25.76 -1.70
CA LEU A 122 8.03 25.35 -2.92
C LEU A 122 8.68 24.15 -3.65
N PRO A 123 10.02 24.01 -3.74
CA PRO A 123 10.63 22.83 -4.35
C PRO A 123 10.22 21.52 -3.67
N PHE A 124 10.06 21.54 -2.34
CA PHE A 124 9.61 20.37 -1.58
C PHE A 124 8.14 20.04 -1.87
N VAL A 125 7.29 21.06 -2.03
CA VAL A 125 5.90 20.88 -2.43
C VAL A 125 5.82 20.26 -3.82
N PHE A 126 6.61 20.75 -4.79
CA PHE A 126 6.68 20.16 -6.13
C PHE A 126 7.14 18.70 -6.10
N GLY A 127 8.19 18.40 -5.32
CA GLY A 127 8.64 17.02 -5.10
C GLY A 127 7.54 16.12 -4.55
N LEU A 128 6.81 16.59 -3.54
CA LEU A 128 5.70 15.85 -2.93
C LEU A 128 4.54 15.64 -3.91
N CYS A 129 4.20 16.65 -4.72
CA CYS A 129 3.16 16.54 -5.74
C CYS A 129 3.51 15.49 -6.80
N VAL A 130 4.75 15.49 -7.30
CA VAL A 130 5.21 14.50 -8.29
C VAL A 130 5.22 13.09 -7.70
N ALA A 131 5.71 12.91 -6.46
CA ALA A 131 5.60 11.62 -5.77
C ALA A 131 4.15 11.16 -5.62
N GLY A 132 3.23 12.08 -5.29
CA GLY A 132 1.80 11.80 -5.20
C GLY A 132 1.22 11.31 -6.52
N VAL A 133 1.53 11.98 -7.64
CA VAL A 133 1.08 11.59 -8.99
C VAL A 133 1.62 10.22 -9.39
N VAL A 134 2.92 9.97 -9.18
CA VAL A 134 3.53 8.66 -9.47
C VAL A 134 2.91 7.56 -8.62
N ALA A 135 2.60 7.84 -7.34
CA ALA A 135 1.90 6.88 -6.48
C ALA A 135 0.46 6.61 -6.94
N VAL A 136 -0.29 7.63 -7.39
CA VAL A 136 -1.64 7.44 -7.96
C VAL A 136 -1.60 6.53 -9.17
N LEU A 137 -0.74 6.84 -10.15
CA LEU A 137 -0.62 6.08 -11.39
C LEU A 137 -0.10 4.66 -11.10
N GLY A 138 0.89 4.56 -10.23
CA GLY A 138 1.55 3.31 -9.87
C GLY A 138 0.68 2.35 -9.07
N LEU A 139 -0.21 2.87 -8.21
CA LEU A 139 -1.04 2.04 -7.32
C LEU A 139 -2.49 1.91 -7.80
N GLY A 140 -2.98 2.78 -8.67
CA GLY A 140 -4.38 2.79 -9.10
C GLY A 140 -5.34 3.24 -8.00
N VAL A 141 -4.86 4.04 -7.04
CA VAL A 141 -5.64 4.51 -5.89
C VAL A 141 -6.05 5.98 -6.08
N PRO A 142 -7.20 6.42 -5.54
CA PRO A 142 -7.65 7.80 -5.70
C PRO A 142 -6.66 8.79 -5.05
N PHE A 143 -6.48 9.96 -5.68
CA PHE A 143 -5.47 10.98 -5.30
C PHE A 143 -5.44 11.30 -3.79
N ARG A 144 -6.61 11.47 -3.17
CA ARG A 144 -6.71 11.77 -1.73
C ARG A 144 -6.07 10.69 -0.85
N LYS A 145 -6.21 9.41 -1.24
CA LYS A 145 -5.59 8.29 -0.51
C LYS A 145 -4.12 8.14 -0.87
N ALA A 146 -3.75 8.33 -2.14
CA ALA A 146 -2.36 8.30 -2.58
C ALA A 146 -1.50 9.32 -1.80
N LEU A 147 -1.98 10.56 -1.66
CA LEU A 147 -1.28 11.60 -0.91
C LEU A 147 -1.05 11.19 0.56
N GLY A 148 -2.08 10.63 1.21
CA GLY A 148 -1.96 10.11 2.57
C GLY A 148 -0.99 8.94 2.71
N ILE A 149 -0.98 8.03 1.72
CA ILE A 149 -0.05 6.90 1.66
C ILE A 149 1.39 7.40 1.49
N VAL A 150 1.63 8.35 0.58
CA VAL A 150 2.97 8.92 0.32
C VAL A 150 3.49 9.68 1.53
N LEU A 151 2.67 10.51 2.17
CA LEU A 151 3.07 11.23 3.38
C LEU A 151 3.42 10.28 4.53
N LEU A 152 2.60 9.24 4.75
CA LEU A 152 2.86 8.25 5.78
C LEU A 152 4.12 7.44 5.47
N GLN A 153 4.30 7.00 4.23
CA GLN A 153 5.51 6.31 3.79
C GLN A 153 6.75 7.19 4.01
N TRP A 154 6.70 8.46 3.59
CA TRP A 154 7.80 9.39 3.75
C TRP A 154 8.18 9.58 5.22
N LEU A 155 7.20 9.79 6.09
CA LEU A 155 7.42 9.90 7.54
C LEU A 155 8.09 8.65 8.11
N LEU A 156 7.60 7.46 7.74
CA LEU A 156 8.16 6.18 8.20
C LEU A 156 9.58 5.95 7.68
N VAL A 157 9.87 6.37 6.44
CA VAL A 157 11.22 6.31 5.86
C VAL A 157 12.17 7.27 6.58
N VAL A 158 11.74 8.49 6.91
CA VAL A 158 12.54 9.44 7.71
C VAL A 158 12.87 8.86 9.08
N VAL A 159 11.89 8.27 9.77
CA VAL A 159 12.09 7.60 11.05
C VAL A 159 13.06 6.42 10.90
N LEU A 160 12.88 5.58 9.88
CA LEU A 160 13.78 4.45 9.60
C LEU A 160 15.21 4.91 9.37
N VAL A 161 15.42 5.97 8.58
CA VAL A 161 16.76 6.52 8.29
C VAL A 161 17.38 7.11 9.56
N ALA A 162 16.60 7.85 10.38
CA ALA A 162 17.09 8.42 11.63
C ALA A 162 17.49 7.33 12.63
N VAL A 163 16.64 6.31 12.83
CA VAL A 163 16.92 5.17 13.71
C VAL A 163 18.07 4.33 13.17
N GLY A 164 18.10 4.08 11.86
CA GLY A 164 19.18 3.35 11.19
C GLY A 164 20.52 4.07 11.33
N HIS A 165 20.56 5.38 11.09
CA HIS A 165 21.75 6.19 11.29
C HIS A 165 22.20 6.17 12.76
N PHE A 166 21.28 6.32 13.71
CA PHE A 166 21.59 6.21 15.14
C PHE A 166 22.16 4.82 15.50
N GLY A 167 21.52 3.75 15.05
CA GLY A 167 21.96 2.37 15.28
C GLY A 167 23.32 2.08 14.66
N ILE A 168 23.54 2.45 13.40
CA ILE A 168 24.83 2.28 12.70
C ILE A 168 25.90 3.10 13.39
N SER A 169 25.64 4.37 13.70
CA SER A 169 26.64 5.23 14.37
C SER A 169 27.01 4.71 15.77
N SER A 170 26.04 4.18 16.52
CA SER A 170 26.25 3.59 17.84
C SER A 170 27.02 2.28 17.75
N PHE A 171 26.65 1.42 16.79
CA PHE A 171 27.35 0.17 16.53
C PHE A 171 28.78 0.41 16.05
N MET A 172 29.01 1.33 15.11
CA MET A 172 30.35 1.68 14.64
C MET A 172 31.23 2.24 15.76
N ARG A 173 30.65 3.05 16.67
CA ARG A 173 31.37 3.53 17.86
C ARG A 173 31.75 2.40 18.82
N LEU A 174 30.87 1.42 19.01
CA LEU A 174 31.10 0.30 19.92
C LEU A 174 32.06 -0.75 19.31
N ALA A 175 31.85 -1.11 18.05
CA ALA A 175 32.59 -2.15 17.35
C ALA A 175 33.95 -1.66 16.82
N TRP A 176 34.10 -0.36 16.55
CA TRP A 176 35.31 0.20 15.96
C TRP A 176 35.66 1.59 16.52
N PRO A 177 36.11 1.68 17.79
CA PRO A 177 36.38 2.95 18.47
C PRO A 177 37.33 3.89 17.70
N GLY A 178 38.29 3.32 16.94
CA GLY A 178 39.26 4.08 16.15
C GLY A 178 38.70 4.78 14.90
N ILE A 179 37.50 4.43 14.42
CA ILE A 179 36.86 5.15 13.29
C ILE A 179 36.04 6.34 13.81
N ALA A 180 35.49 6.26 15.03
CA ALA A 180 34.68 7.32 15.62
C ALA A 180 35.49 8.59 15.93
N SER A 181 36.80 8.49 16.04
CA SER A 181 37.73 9.60 16.23
C SER A 181 38.20 10.26 14.93
N MET A 182 37.77 9.80 13.74
CA MET A 182 38.15 10.48 12.50
C MET A 182 37.49 11.86 12.43
N PRO A 183 38.27 12.97 12.50
CA PRO A 183 37.74 14.34 12.40
C PRO A 183 37.16 14.66 11.00
N ALA A 184 37.25 13.72 10.05
CA ALA A 184 37.07 13.92 8.63
C ALA A 184 35.71 14.50 8.20
N VAL A 185 34.60 14.26 8.92
CA VAL A 185 33.28 14.75 8.49
C VAL A 185 33.05 16.21 8.91
N VAL A 186 33.42 16.56 10.14
CA VAL A 186 33.37 17.95 10.62
C VAL A 186 34.40 18.78 9.84
N ASP A 187 35.61 18.26 9.69
CA ASP A 187 36.66 18.88 8.88
C ASP A 187 36.27 19.04 7.41
N ALA A 188 35.56 18.10 6.80
CA ALA A 188 35.15 18.22 5.39
C ALA A 188 34.14 19.36 5.21
N ARG A 189 33.21 19.54 6.16
CA ARG A 189 32.28 20.66 6.15
C ARG A 189 33.00 21.99 6.37
N GLU A 190 33.91 22.04 7.34
CA GLU A 190 34.74 23.22 7.61
C GLU A 190 35.63 23.56 6.41
N ARG A 191 36.27 22.57 5.77
CA ARG A 191 37.09 22.74 4.56
C ARG A 191 36.26 23.20 3.37
N ALA A 192 35.08 22.63 3.15
CA ALA A 192 34.18 23.07 2.10
C ALA A 192 33.76 24.53 2.33
N ARG A 193 33.47 24.90 3.59
CA ARG A 193 33.18 26.28 3.99
C ARG A 193 34.37 27.20 3.77
N GLN A 194 35.58 26.78 4.14
CA GLN A 194 36.81 27.55 3.92
C GLN A 194 37.14 27.72 2.44
N VAL A 195 36.95 26.68 1.61
CA VAL A 195 37.13 26.78 0.15
C VAL A 195 36.12 27.74 -0.44
N TRP A 196 34.88 27.70 0.05
CA TRP A 196 33.83 28.64 -0.34
C TRP A 196 34.16 30.08 0.07
N ASP A 197 34.56 30.30 1.32
CA ASP A 197 34.95 31.61 1.84
C ASP A 197 36.16 32.16 1.08
N LYS A 198 37.10 31.29 0.69
CA LYS A 198 38.25 31.64 -0.16
C LYS A 198 37.85 31.96 -1.60
N ALA A 199 36.87 31.25 -2.16
CA ALA A 199 36.35 31.47 -3.51
C ALA A 199 35.45 32.70 -3.61
N LEU A 200 34.91 33.20 -2.49
CA LEU A 200 34.17 34.46 -2.45
C LEU A 200 35.13 35.65 -2.66
N PRO A 201 34.82 36.57 -3.59
CA PRO A 201 35.51 37.86 -3.70
C PRO A 201 35.50 38.61 -2.36
N GLU A 202 36.54 39.40 -2.05
CA GLU A 202 36.63 40.16 -0.79
C GLU A 202 35.38 41.04 -0.52
N GLN A 203 34.84 41.67 -1.56
CA GLN A 203 33.58 42.42 -1.48
C GLN A 203 32.40 41.54 -1.03
N ALA A 204 32.34 40.27 -1.46
CA ALA A 204 31.30 39.36 -1.01
C ALA A 204 31.46 38.99 0.48
N ARG A 205 32.70 39.01 1.02
CA ARG A 205 33.00 38.72 2.44
C ARG A 205 32.51 39.82 3.38
N GLU A 206 32.79 41.08 3.08
CA GLU A 206 32.32 42.23 3.89
C GLU A 206 30.79 42.27 3.96
N ILE A 207 30.14 42.06 2.82
CA ILE A 207 28.68 42.04 2.74
C ILE A 207 28.11 40.79 3.45
N THR A 208 28.81 39.64 3.47
CA THR A 208 28.34 38.47 4.27
C THR A 208 28.47 38.74 5.76
N ALA A 209 29.48 39.50 6.19
CA ALA A 209 29.60 39.94 7.57
C ALA A 209 28.47 40.90 7.95
N GLU A 210 28.07 41.80 7.03
CA GLU A 210 26.97 42.74 7.24
C GLU A 210 25.58 42.08 7.22
N ALA A 211 25.35 41.14 6.30
CA ALA A 211 24.14 40.31 6.29
C ALA A 211 24.06 39.40 7.51
N ALA A 212 25.21 38.88 7.98
CA ALA A 212 25.28 38.16 9.24
C ALA A 212 24.92 39.07 10.43
N THR A 213 25.31 40.35 10.43
CA THR A 213 24.85 41.30 11.46
C THR A 213 23.36 41.62 11.36
N GLY A 214 22.76 41.64 10.16
CA GLY A 214 21.30 41.78 10.00
C GLY A 214 20.50 40.56 10.46
N LEU A 215 21.07 39.36 10.34
CA LEU A 215 20.49 38.10 10.84
C LEU A 215 20.73 37.87 12.33
N LYS A 216 21.79 38.45 12.91
CA LYS A 216 22.10 38.35 14.35
C LYS A 216 20.89 38.61 15.26
N PRO A 217 20.07 39.66 15.10
CA PRO A 217 18.91 39.87 15.97
C PRO A 217 17.86 38.77 15.84
N TRP A 218 17.63 38.22 14.64
CA TRP A 218 16.71 37.09 14.45
C TRP A 218 17.26 35.78 15.01
N ILE A 219 18.55 35.51 14.83
CA ILE A 219 19.22 34.34 15.40
C ILE A 219 19.25 34.46 16.92
N ALA A 220 19.62 35.61 17.46
CA ALA A 220 19.61 35.88 18.91
C ALA A 220 18.19 35.79 19.48
N ALA A 221 17.16 36.27 18.77
CA ALA A 221 15.77 36.10 19.19
C ALA A 221 15.33 34.63 19.16
N ALA A 222 15.75 33.86 18.15
CA ALA A 222 15.47 32.43 18.07
C ALA A 222 16.22 31.62 19.13
N GLU A 223 17.49 31.97 19.41
CA GLU A 223 18.30 31.39 20.48
C GLU A 223 17.72 31.76 21.86
N ALA A 224 17.29 33.00 22.06
CA ALA A 224 16.62 33.43 23.28
C ALA A 224 15.28 32.70 23.47
N ALA A 225 14.45 32.59 22.42
CA ALA A 225 13.20 31.84 22.46
C ALA A 225 13.44 30.34 22.70
N SER A 226 14.48 29.77 22.11
CA SER A 226 14.88 28.37 22.34
C SER A 226 15.42 28.16 23.75
N ALA A 227 16.16 29.13 24.30
CA ALA A 227 16.69 29.10 25.66
C ALA A 227 15.56 29.26 26.69
N GLU A 228 14.59 30.13 26.43
CA GLU A 228 13.40 30.31 27.26
C GLU A 228 12.52 29.05 27.24
N ALA A 229 12.26 28.49 26.05
CA ALA A 229 11.56 27.21 25.93
C ALA A 229 12.35 26.08 26.61
N GLY A 230 13.68 26.06 26.48
CA GLY A 230 14.57 25.14 27.17
C GLY A 230 14.42 25.26 28.70
N ALA A 231 14.49 26.48 29.25
CA ALA A 231 14.37 26.75 30.67
C ALA A 231 12.99 26.35 31.24
N MET A 232 11.91 26.51 30.45
CA MET A 232 10.57 26.03 30.84
C MET A 232 10.51 24.50 30.88
N VAL A 233 11.24 23.82 29.99
CA VAL A 233 11.17 22.38 29.79
C VAL A 233 12.16 21.60 30.68
N GLU A 234 13.29 22.20 31.01
CA GLU A 234 14.38 21.63 31.81
C GLU A 234 13.94 21.06 33.17
N PRO A 235 13.09 21.72 34.00
CA PRO A 235 12.62 21.14 35.26
C PRO A 235 11.75 19.88 35.04
N TYR A 236 11.00 19.81 33.95
CA TYR A 236 10.23 18.62 33.60
C TYR A 236 11.13 17.49 33.08
N GLN A 237 12.14 17.83 32.28
CA GLN A 237 13.13 16.88 31.79
C GLN A 237 13.91 16.25 32.96
N ALA A 238 14.34 17.06 33.93
CA ALA A 238 15.06 16.58 35.10
C ALA A 238 14.22 15.59 35.92
N ARG A 239 12.96 15.94 36.23
CA ARG A 239 12.02 15.05 36.94
C ARG A 239 11.75 13.75 36.17
N MET A 240 11.56 13.84 34.86
CA MET A 240 11.34 12.68 34.02
C MET A 240 12.57 11.76 33.97
N MET A 241 13.78 12.34 33.90
CA MET A 241 15.03 11.58 33.96
C MET A 241 15.24 10.90 35.30
N GLU A 242 14.93 11.57 36.41
CA GLU A 242 14.97 10.96 37.74
C GLU A 242 14.03 9.75 37.84
N GLN A 243 12.82 9.85 37.29
CA GLN A 243 11.87 8.73 37.25
C GLN A 243 12.30 7.58 36.33
N LEU A 244 13.00 7.89 35.23
CA LEU A 244 13.47 6.90 34.26
C LEU A 244 14.85 6.33 34.61
N ASP A 245 15.58 6.94 35.56
CA ASP A 245 16.92 6.54 35.97
C ASP A 245 17.07 5.03 36.26
N PRO A 246 16.12 4.36 36.95
CA PRO A 246 16.19 2.92 37.17
C PRO A 246 16.26 2.09 35.88
N PHE A 247 15.65 2.57 34.79
CA PHE A 247 15.68 1.93 33.48
C PHE A 247 16.89 2.38 32.66
N ILE A 248 17.25 3.66 32.75
CA ILE A 248 18.34 4.26 31.98
C ILE A 248 19.70 3.67 32.39
N ARG A 249 19.89 3.30 33.66
CA ARG A 249 21.14 2.68 34.15
C ARG A 249 21.50 1.35 33.45
N TRP A 250 20.52 0.64 32.88
CA TRP A 250 20.76 -0.59 32.12
C TRP A 250 21.17 -0.36 30.67
N LEU A 251 21.08 0.88 30.17
CA LEU A 251 21.46 1.22 28.81
C LEU A 251 22.99 1.42 28.69
N PRO A 252 23.59 1.06 27.53
CA PRO A 252 24.98 1.38 27.23
C PRO A 252 25.26 2.89 27.33
N ASP A 253 26.49 3.27 27.72
CA ASP A 253 26.88 4.68 27.92
C ASP A 253 26.51 5.62 26.74
N PRO A 254 26.65 5.23 25.46
CA PRO A 254 26.26 6.09 24.34
C PRO A 254 24.76 6.41 24.29
N ALA A 255 23.92 5.47 24.73
CA ALA A 255 22.47 5.67 24.77
C ALA A 255 22.07 6.56 25.95
N ARG A 256 22.76 6.42 27.10
CA ARG A 256 22.59 7.34 28.24
C ARG A 256 22.98 8.76 27.87
N ASP A 257 24.14 8.95 27.24
CA ASP A 257 24.61 10.25 26.76
C ASP A 257 23.64 10.87 25.74
N PHE A 258 23.09 10.06 24.82
CA PHE A 258 22.10 10.54 23.86
C PHE A 258 20.81 11.02 24.55
N LEU A 259 20.29 10.23 25.50
CA LEU A 259 19.09 10.61 26.25
C LEU A 259 19.35 11.87 27.09
N ALA A 260 20.51 11.97 27.74
CA ALA A 260 20.92 13.13 28.54
C ALA A 260 21.03 14.42 27.72
N LYS A 261 21.49 14.34 26.47
CA LYS A 261 21.58 15.48 25.53
C LYS A 261 20.25 15.87 24.88
N GLY A 262 19.11 15.49 25.48
CA GLY A 262 17.78 15.84 24.99
C GLY A 262 17.17 14.82 24.01
N GLY A 263 17.84 13.69 23.76
CA GLY A 263 17.30 12.59 22.94
C GLY A 263 15.97 12.01 23.47
N ILE A 264 15.68 12.24 24.76
CA ILE A 264 14.42 11.83 25.39
C ILE A 264 13.18 12.46 24.74
N TRP A 265 13.27 13.69 24.22
CA TRP A 265 12.18 14.35 23.51
C TRP A 265 11.88 13.69 22.18
N LEU A 266 12.91 13.21 21.48
CA LEU A 266 12.75 12.44 20.25
C LEU A 266 12.02 11.11 20.53
N VAL A 267 12.43 10.41 21.60
CA VAL A 267 11.80 9.16 22.02
C VAL A 267 10.35 9.39 22.44
N ALA A 268 10.08 10.43 23.23
CA ALA A 268 8.74 10.82 23.63
C ALA A 268 7.86 11.15 22.41
N ALA A 269 8.35 11.96 21.47
CA ALA A 269 7.62 12.30 20.24
C ALA A 269 7.31 11.07 19.39
N MET A 270 8.26 10.14 19.23
CA MET A 270 8.01 8.87 18.54
C MET A 270 6.99 8.00 19.27
N ALA A 271 7.11 7.87 20.59
CA ALA A 271 6.16 7.11 21.40
C ALA A 271 4.74 7.70 21.30
N THR A 272 4.60 9.01 21.39
CA THR A 272 3.32 9.71 21.19
C THR A 272 2.74 9.44 19.81
N LEU A 273 3.55 9.49 18.75
CA LEU A 273 3.11 9.19 17.38
C LEU A 273 2.60 7.75 17.26
N VAL A 274 3.33 6.78 17.81
CA VAL A 274 2.93 5.36 17.83
C VAL A 274 1.62 5.18 18.60
N ILE A 275 1.48 5.80 19.77
CA ILE A 275 0.26 5.77 20.58
C ILE A 275 -0.92 6.37 19.80
N LEU A 276 -0.74 7.51 19.13
CA LEU A 276 -1.79 8.14 18.32
C LEU A 276 -2.21 7.27 17.13
N ILE A 277 -1.26 6.62 16.44
CA ILE A 277 -1.56 5.68 15.36
C ILE A 277 -2.33 4.48 15.90
N TRP A 278 -1.91 3.94 17.04
CA TRP A 278 -2.57 2.82 17.70
C TRP A 278 -3.98 3.18 18.17
N LEU A 279 -4.15 4.30 18.86
CA LEU A 279 -5.45 4.84 19.29
C LEU A 279 -6.37 5.11 18.10
N ARG A 280 -5.85 5.63 16.99
CA ARG A 280 -6.63 5.82 15.76
C ARG A 280 -7.03 4.49 15.12
N GLY A 281 -6.15 3.50 15.14
CA GLY A 281 -6.45 2.15 14.67
C GLY A 281 -7.52 1.47 15.53
N MET A 282 -7.37 1.58 16.85
CA MET A 282 -8.31 1.03 17.82
C MET A 282 -9.64 1.76 17.77
N SER A 283 -9.67 3.09 17.69
CA SER A 283 -10.90 3.87 17.56
C SER A 283 -11.62 3.57 16.26
N ARG A 284 -10.92 3.31 15.15
CA ARG A 284 -11.55 2.80 13.91
C ARG A 284 -12.14 1.41 14.09
N ARG A 285 -11.49 0.50 14.81
CA ARG A 285 -12.04 -0.84 15.11
C ARG A 285 -13.26 -0.73 16.01
N LEU A 286 -13.18 0.09 17.06
CA LEU A 286 -14.28 0.36 17.98
C LEU A 286 -15.44 1.04 17.25
N TRP A 287 -15.17 2.04 16.42
CA TRP A 287 -16.17 2.71 15.59
C TRP A 287 -16.74 1.79 14.53
N LYS A 288 -15.98 0.85 13.95
CA LYS A 288 -16.53 -0.19 13.06
C LYS A 288 -17.40 -1.18 13.83
N ALA A 289 -17.05 -1.53 15.06
CA ALA A 289 -17.87 -2.39 15.92
C ALA A 289 -19.16 -1.68 16.35
N LEU A 290 -19.07 -0.41 16.74
CA LEU A 290 -20.19 0.43 17.18
C LEU A 290 -21.07 0.92 16.01
N ARG A 291 -20.48 1.24 14.84
CA ARG A 291 -21.20 1.51 13.58
C ARG A 291 -21.61 0.25 12.83
N LYS A 292 -21.32 -0.95 13.35
CA LYS A 292 -22.03 -2.17 12.98
C LYS A 292 -23.48 -2.17 13.50
N LYS A 293 -24.01 -1.01 13.89
CA LYS A 293 -25.44 -0.73 14.00
C LYS A 293 -26.05 -0.67 12.59
N ASN A 294 -26.45 -1.84 12.10
CA ASN A 294 -27.53 -2.00 11.13
C ASN A 294 -27.38 -1.22 9.80
N THR A 295 -26.21 -1.22 9.16
CA THR A 295 -26.19 -1.03 7.70
C THR A 295 -27.03 -2.15 7.12
N GLY A 296 -28.25 -1.81 6.69
CA GLY A 296 -29.36 -2.73 6.55
C GLY A 296 -28.92 -4.10 6.05
N ARG A 297 -29.21 -5.16 6.82
CA ARG A 297 -29.31 -6.51 6.28
C ARG A 297 -30.14 -6.35 5.00
N LYS A 298 -29.48 -6.39 3.84
CA LYS A 298 -30.17 -6.50 2.56
C LYS A 298 -31.14 -7.65 2.80
N LYS A 299 -32.46 -7.38 2.67
CA LYS A 299 -33.49 -8.38 2.93
C LYS A 299 -33.02 -9.67 2.26
N PRO A 300 -32.97 -10.80 3.00
CA PRO A 300 -32.47 -12.05 2.44
C PRO A 300 -33.18 -12.26 1.11
N VAL A 301 -32.41 -12.32 0.03
CA VAL A 301 -32.98 -12.49 -1.30
C VAL A 301 -33.70 -13.82 -1.24
N LYS A 302 -35.03 -13.79 -1.40
CA LYS A 302 -35.85 -15.00 -1.34
C LYS A 302 -35.37 -15.92 -2.46
N LEU A 303 -34.74 -17.02 -2.10
CA LEU A 303 -34.36 -18.05 -3.05
C LEU A 303 -35.63 -18.71 -3.56
N GLN A 304 -35.69 -18.95 -4.87
CA GLN A 304 -36.81 -19.65 -5.47
C GLN A 304 -36.78 -21.11 -5.00
N ILE A 305 -37.86 -21.55 -4.36
CA ILE A 305 -38.05 -22.94 -3.95
C ILE A 305 -38.34 -23.74 -5.23
N VAL A 306 -37.60 -24.83 -5.43
CA VAL A 306 -37.76 -25.71 -6.58
C VAL A 306 -38.38 -27.00 -6.09
N ASN A 307 -39.64 -27.24 -6.46
CA ASN A 307 -40.34 -28.47 -6.08
C ASN A 307 -40.26 -29.49 -7.21
N LEU A 308 -39.57 -30.59 -6.96
CA LEU A 308 -39.35 -31.65 -7.97
C LEU A 308 -40.64 -32.43 -8.28
N GLY A 309 -41.64 -32.38 -7.40
CA GLY A 309 -42.95 -32.99 -7.64
C GLY A 309 -43.76 -32.29 -8.73
N ASP A 310 -43.52 -30.99 -8.94
CA ASP A 310 -44.27 -30.18 -9.91
C ASP A 310 -43.71 -30.32 -11.34
N ILE A 311 -42.51 -30.91 -11.48
CA ILE A 311 -41.87 -31.10 -12.78
C ILE A 311 -42.44 -32.39 -13.41
N PRO A 312 -43.13 -32.32 -14.56
CA PRO A 312 -43.75 -33.48 -15.19
C PRO A 312 -42.68 -34.52 -15.55
N ARG A 313 -42.92 -35.78 -15.21
CA ARG A 313 -41.99 -36.88 -15.52
C ARG A 313 -41.77 -36.91 -17.03
N SER A 314 -40.53 -36.69 -17.46
CA SER A 314 -40.18 -36.85 -18.87
C SER A 314 -40.50 -38.29 -19.21
N GLY A 315 -41.39 -38.50 -20.18
CA GLY A 315 -41.71 -39.84 -20.69
C GLY A 315 -40.40 -40.55 -21.06
N ALA A 316 -40.41 -41.87 -21.12
CA ALA A 316 -39.24 -42.67 -21.47
C ALA A 316 -38.79 -42.39 -22.92
N SER A 317 -38.27 -41.19 -23.21
CA SER A 317 -37.60 -40.86 -24.45
C SER A 317 -36.34 -41.70 -24.49
N GLN A 318 -36.23 -42.49 -25.55
CA GLN A 318 -35.12 -43.39 -25.85
C GLN A 318 -33.92 -42.58 -26.37
N GLY A 319 -33.43 -41.66 -25.56
CA GLY A 319 -32.21 -40.91 -25.86
C GLY A 319 -31.01 -41.84 -25.94
N GLY A 320 -30.14 -41.63 -26.92
CA GLY A 320 -28.91 -42.43 -27.12
C GLY A 320 -27.85 -42.24 -26.03
N ARG A 321 -28.08 -41.38 -25.02
CA ARG A 321 -27.21 -41.21 -23.84
C ARG A 321 -28.03 -41.20 -22.56
N ARG A 322 -27.49 -41.81 -21.52
CA ARG A 322 -28.08 -41.92 -20.19
C ARG A 322 -27.09 -41.42 -19.16
N LEU A 323 -27.57 -40.62 -18.21
CA LEU A 323 -26.76 -40.21 -17.06
C LEU A 323 -26.76 -41.34 -16.03
N THR A 324 -25.64 -41.55 -15.36
CA THR A 324 -25.53 -42.48 -14.22
C THR A 324 -24.93 -41.77 -13.02
N VAL A 325 -25.45 -42.05 -11.83
CA VAL A 325 -24.98 -41.52 -10.54
C VAL A 325 -24.56 -42.72 -9.70
N LYS A 326 -23.27 -42.86 -9.40
CA LYS A 326 -22.75 -44.05 -8.68
C LYS A 326 -23.29 -45.36 -9.27
N GLN A 327 -23.22 -45.51 -10.60
CA GLN A 327 -23.71 -46.66 -11.38
C GLN A 327 -25.24 -46.83 -11.44
N LEU A 328 -26.03 -46.02 -10.74
CA LEU A 328 -27.48 -46.02 -10.88
C LEU A 328 -27.88 -45.14 -12.06
N PRO A 329 -28.72 -45.63 -12.99
CA PRO A 329 -29.21 -44.78 -14.06
C PRO A 329 -30.06 -43.65 -13.51
N ALA A 330 -29.84 -42.42 -13.98
CA ALA A 330 -30.63 -41.27 -13.58
C ALA A 330 -30.96 -40.37 -14.77
N ARG A 331 -31.97 -39.52 -14.59
CA ARG A 331 -32.37 -38.47 -15.53
C ARG A 331 -32.22 -37.10 -14.89
N LEU A 332 -31.78 -36.11 -15.64
CA LEU A 332 -31.62 -34.75 -15.15
C LEU A 332 -32.99 -34.06 -15.10
N ARG A 333 -33.38 -33.53 -13.94
CA ARG A 333 -34.74 -32.98 -13.74
C ARG A 333 -34.76 -31.49 -13.43
N ALA A 334 -33.78 -31.02 -12.67
CA ALA A 334 -33.59 -29.61 -12.41
C ALA A 334 -32.11 -29.25 -12.34
N VAL A 335 -31.80 -28.04 -12.78
CA VAL A 335 -30.47 -27.44 -12.75
C VAL A 335 -30.58 -26.07 -12.09
N VAL A 336 -29.82 -25.87 -11.02
CA VAL A 336 -29.74 -24.59 -10.32
C VAL A 336 -28.34 -24.03 -10.51
N LEU A 337 -28.22 -22.83 -11.07
CA LEU A 337 -26.94 -22.15 -11.29
C LEU A 337 -26.87 -20.88 -10.45
N ALA A 338 -25.72 -20.63 -9.81
CA ALA A 338 -25.46 -19.39 -9.09
C ALA A 338 -24.03 -18.89 -9.37
N PRO A 339 -23.83 -17.59 -9.67
CA PRO A 339 -22.49 -17.07 -9.88
C PRO A 339 -21.69 -17.08 -8.56
N ALA A 340 -20.43 -17.52 -8.61
CA ALA A 340 -19.55 -17.53 -7.45
C ALA A 340 -18.71 -16.25 -7.38
N GLY A 341 -18.82 -15.52 -6.26
CA GLY A 341 -18.00 -14.32 -6.02
C GLY A 341 -18.36 -13.10 -6.88
N SER A 342 -17.56 -12.03 -6.78
CA SER A 342 -17.83 -10.75 -7.44
C SER A 342 -17.66 -10.77 -8.95
N ASP A 343 -16.80 -11.67 -9.42
CA ASP A 343 -16.22 -11.60 -10.76
C ASP A 343 -16.99 -12.46 -11.75
N ALA A 344 -17.84 -13.38 -11.28
CA ALA A 344 -18.73 -14.13 -12.16
C ALA A 344 -19.73 -13.19 -12.85
N GLY A 345 -19.71 -13.18 -14.18
CA GLY A 345 -20.63 -12.41 -15.02
C GLY A 345 -22.10 -12.76 -14.79
N GLU A 346 -23.00 -12.08 -15.50
CA GLU A 346 -24.42 -12.41 -15.46
C GLU A 346 -24.66 -13.78 -16.09
N LEU A 347 -25.43 -14.63 -15.41
CA LEU A 347 -25.81 -15.95 -15.91
C LEU A 347 -27.19 -15.88 -16.56
N HIS A 348 -27.35 -16.56 -17.70
CA HIS A 348 -28.61 -16.73 -18.40
C HIS A 348 -28.98 -18.21 -18.55
N ARG A 349 -30.27 -18.51 -18.70
CA ARG A 349 -30.75 -19.91 -18.67
C ARG A 349 -30.22 -20.72 -19.85
N GLY A 350 -30.11 -20.09 -21.03
CA GLY A 350 -29.53 -20.71 -22.22
C GLY A 350 -28.03 -21.03 -22.12
N MET A 351 -27.34 -20.57 -21.07
CA MET A 351 -25.94 -20.96 -20.83
C MET A 351 -25.81 -22.30 -20.12
N ALA A 352 -26.90 -22.88 -19.61
CA ALA A 352 -26.85 -24.08 -18.79
C ALA A 352 -26.23 -25.27 -19.52
N GLU A 353 -26.58 -25.52 -20.78
CA GLU A 353 -26.02 -26.63 -21.57
C GLU A 353 -24.51 -26.51 -21.71
N ALA A 354 -23.99 -25.34 -22.10
CA ALA A 354 -22.56 -25.11 -22.24
C ALA A 354 -21.80 -25.20 -20.90
N ILE A 355 -22.41 -24.71 -19.80
CA ILE A 355 -21.82 -24.82 -18.45
C ILE A 355 -21.75 -26.28 -17.99
N LEU A 356 -22.81 -27.05 -18.26
CA LEU A 356 -22.89 -28.46 -17.89
C LEU A 356 -21.92 -29.32 -18.73
N ASP A 357 -21.83 -29.05 -20.03
CA ASP A 357 -20.91 -29.74 -20.93
C ASP A 357 -19.45 -29.48 -20.55
N HIS A 358 -19.14 -28.27 -20.09
CA HIS A 358 -17.82 -27.95 -19.53
C HIS A 358 -17.50 -28.74 -18.25
N ALA A 359 -18.50 -29.01 -17.41
CA ALA A 359 -18.31 -29.77 -16.18
C ALA A 359 -18.13 -31.27 -16.43
N LEU A 360 -18.87 -31.82 -17.39
CA LEU A 360 -18.74 -33.19 -17.84
C LEU A 360 -19.13 -33.26 -19.33
N PRO A 361 -18.19 -33.62 -20.23
CA PRO A 361 -18.47 -33.72 -21.65
C PRO A 361 -19.65 -34.64 -21.95
N GLY A 362 -20.61 -34.15 -22.73
CA GLY A 362 -21.85 -34.84 -23.08
C GLY A 362 -23.01 -34.60 -22.10
N LEU A 363 -22.80 -33.89 -20.98
CA LEU A 363 -23.88 -33.52 -20.07
C LEU A 363 -24.78 -32.43 -20.67
N GLY A 364 -24.24 -31.58 -21.57
CA GLY A 364 -25.05 -30.62 -22.34
C GLY A 364 -26.09 -31.32 -23.21
N ASP A 365 -25.67 -32.31 -24.00
CA ASP A 365 -26.57 -33.13 -24.85
C ASP A 365 -27.68 -33.82 -24.02
N ILE A 366 -27.33 -34.30 -22.82
CA ILE A 366 -28.30 -34.92 -21.91
C ILE A 366 -29.27 -33.88 -21.37
N ALA A 367 -28.80 -32.67 -21.04
CA ALA A 367 -29.66 -31.60 -20.57
C ALA A 367 -30.63 -31.14 -21.67
N ASP A 368 -30.19 -31.01 -22.91
CA ASP A 368 -31.05 -30.69 -24.06
C ASP A 368 -32.16 -31.76 -24.22
N HIS A 369 -31.80 -33.05 -24.16
CA HIS A 369 -32.75 -34.14 -24.30
C HIS A 369 -33.71 -34.30 -23.11
N ASP A 370 -33.22 -34.19 -21.88
CA ASP A 370 -34.04 -34.38 -20.67
C ASP A 370 -34.91 -33.14 -20.37
N ASN A 371 -34.56 -31.98 -20.95
CA ASN A 371 -35.19 -30.68 -20.78
C ASN A 371 -35.47 -30.32 -19.30
N PRO A 372 -34.42 -30.21 -18.46
CA PRO A 372 -34.57 -29.99 -17.04
C PRO A 372 -35.05 -28.56 -16.74
N LEU A 373 -35.67 -28.38 -15.57
CA LEU A 373 -35.99 -27.04 -15.08
C LEU A 373 -34.72 -26.28 -14.71
N VAL A 374 -34.33 -25.29 -15.51
CA VAL A 374 -33.18 -24.43 -15.26
C VAL A 374 -33.58 -23.19 -14.46
N THR A 375 -33.02 -23.06 -13.25
CA THR A 375 -33.22 -21.90 -12.36
C THR A 375 -31.90 -21.21 -12.07
N ILE A 376 -31.89 -19.87 -12.12
CA ILE A 376 -30.72 -19.06 -11.78
C ILE A 376 -30.95 -18.41 -10.45
N TRP A 377 -30.06 -18.69 -9.51
CA TRP A 377 -30.08 -18.12 -8.18
C TRP A 377 -29.20 -16.87 -8.08
N PRO A 378 -29.49 -16.01 -7.10
CA PRO A 378 -28.61 -14.90 -6.76
C PRO A 378 -27.20 -15.39 -6.43
N ARG A 379 -26.23 -14.51 -6.68
CA ARG A 379 -24.81 -14.71 -6.39
C ARG A 379 -24.58 -15.28 -4.99
N GLN A 380 -23.82 -16.37 -4.94
CA GLN A 380 -23.40 -17.02 -3.70
C GLN A 380 -21.89 -16.85 -3.54
N TYR A 381 -21.43 -16.37 -2.38
CA TYR A 381 -20.01 -16.09 -2.16
C TYR A 381 -19.21 -17.29 -1.64
N SER A 382 -19.91 -18.35 -1.20
CA SER A 382 -19.27 -19.56 -0.69
C SER A 382 -19.95 -20.81 -1.25
N LEU A 383 -19.13 -21.82 -1.52
CA LEU A 383 -19.60 -23.13 -1.98
C LEU A 383 -20.50 -23.80 -0.92
N ASP A 384 -20.07 -23.78 0.34
CA ASP A 384 -20.85 -24.40 1.43
C ASP A 384 -22.22 -23.74 1.60
N GLY A 385 -22.28 -22.40 1.47
CA GLY A 385 -23.52 -21.64 1.53
C GLY A 385 -24.47 -22.01 0.38
N PHE A 386 -23.93 -22.13 -0.83
CA PHE A 386 -24.70 -22.60 -1.98
C PHE A 386 -25.22 -24.03 -1.79
N GLN A 387 -24.36 -24.97 -1.37
CA GLN A 387 -24.74 -26.37 -1.18
C GLN A 387 -25.86 -26.50 -0.13
N GLN A 388 -25.71 -25.83 1.02
CA GLN A 388 -26.74 -25.82 2.05
C GLN A 388 -28.06 -25.20 1.56
N ALA A 389 -27.98 -24.08 0.83
CA ALA A 389 -29.14 -23.45 0.24
C ALA A 389 -29.84 -24.38 -0.77
N PHE A 390 -29.08 -25.02 -1.65
CA PHE A 390 -29.57 -25.97 -2.66
C PHE A 390 -30.31 -27.12 -2.02
N PHE A 391 -29.71 -27.81 -1.05
CA PHE A 391 -30.34 -28.95 -0.39
C PHE A 391 -31.57 -28.61 0.47
N SER A 392 -31.69 -27.35 0.92
CA SER A 392 -32.83 -26.89 1.73
C SER A 392 -33.99 -26.33 0.91
N HIS A 393 -33.73 -25.79 -0.28
CA HIS A 393 -34.75 -25.15 -1.13
C HIS A 393 -35.18 -25.99 -2.33
N VAL A 394 -34.51 -27.12 -2.60
CA VAL A 394 -34.97 -28.12 -3.56
C VAL A 394 -35.76 -29.20 -2.82
N THR A 395 -37.08 -29.18 -2.95
CA THR A 395 -37.97 -30.11 -2.24
C THR A 395 -38.20 -31.36 -3.08
N ARG A 396 -38.01 -32.53 -2.45
CA ARG A 396 -38.30 -33.85 -3.02
C ARG A 396 -39.78 -34.18 -2.78
N PRO A 397 -40.50 -34.78 -3.75
CA PRO A 397 -41.90 -35.18 -3.55
C PRO A 397 -42.03 -36.27 -2.48
N ASP A 398 -41.00 -37.07 -2.28
CA ASP A 398 -40.94 -38.11 -1.25
C ASP A 398 -40.63 -37.54 0.16
N GLY A 399 -40.52 -36.22 0.33
CA GLY A 399 -40.08 -35.60 1.59
C GLY A 399 -38.57 -35.78 1.88
N ASP A 400 -38.14 -35.47 3.11
CA ASP A 400 -36.74 -35.58 3.54
C ASP A 400 -36.36 -36.99 4.04
N HIS A 401 -37.00 -38.03 3.50
CA HIS A 401 -36.75 -39.40 3.91
C HIS A 401 -35.35 -39.87 3.50
N LYS A 402 -34.79 -40.81 4.30
CA LYS A 402 -33.46 -41.43 4.06
C LYS A 402 -33.36 -42.16 2.71
N ARG A 403 -34.49 -42.44 2.07
CA ARG A 403 -34.58 -43.04 0.74
C ARG A 403 -35.49 -42.17 -0.11
N SER A 404 -35.00 -41.77 -1.29
CA SER A 404 -35.78 -41.03 -2.27
C SER A 404 -35.37 -41.48 -3.66
N ARG A 405 -36.26 -41.31 -4.64
CA ARG A 405 -35.91 -41.51 -6.05
C ARG A 405 -34.96 -40.44 -6.57
N PHE A 406 -34.84 -39.32 -5.86
CA PHE A 406 -34.00 -38.20 -6.26
C PHE A 406 -32.65 -38.21 -5.56
N ALA A 407 -31.58 -38.00 -6.33
CA ALA A 407 -30.26 -37.65 -5.85
C ALA A 407 -29.99 -36.16 -6.13
N LEU A 408 -29.55 -35.42 -5.12
CA LEU A 408 -29.23 -34.00 -5.23
C LEU A 408 -27.70 -33.83 -5.21
N LEU A 409 -27.13 -33.23 -6.24
CA LEU A 409 -25.69 -32.98 -6.35
C LEU A 409 -25.43 -31.49 -6.35
N ALA A 410 -24.43 -31.00 -5.61
CA ALA A 410 -24.04 -29.59 -5.66
C ALA A 410 -22.53 -29.40 -5.58
N GLY A 411 -21.97 -28.61 -6.49
CA GLY A 411 -20.53 -28.38 -6.60
C GLY A 411 -20.18 -27.13 -7.41
N PRO A 412 -18.91 -26.73 -7.42
CA PRO A 412 -18.43 -25.66 -8.28
C PRO A 412 -18.08 -26.20 -9.69
N ILE A 413 -18.28 -25.36 -10.71
CA ILE A 413 -17.80 -25.54 -12.07
C ILE A 413 -16.89 -24.33 -12.36
N THR A 414 -15.64 -24.58 -12.74
CA THR A 414 -14.67 -23.51 -13.01
C THR A 414 -14.50 -23.37 -14.51
N MET A 415 -14.89 -22.23 -15.09
CA MET A 415 -14.74 -21.90 -16.50
C MET A 415 -13.73 -20.77 -16.66
N GLY A 416 -12.46 -21.12 -16.85
CA GLY A 416 -11.36 -20.15 -16.93
C GLY A 416 -11.19 -19.39 -15.61
N ARG A 417 -11.51 -18.10 -15.59
CA ARG A 417 -11.42 -17.24 -14.39
C ARG A 417 -12.72 -17.18 -13.58
N PHE A 418 -13.81 -17.70 -14.14
CA PHE A 418 -15.12 -17.64 -13.50
C PHE A 418 -15.42 -18.96 -12.79
N THR A 419 -15.97 -18.87 -11.59
CA THR A 419 -16.51 -20.02 -10.89
C THR A 419 -18.02 -19.86 -10.82
N ILE A 420 -18.73 -20.94 -11.13
CA ILE A 420 -20.19 -21.02 -11.06
C ILE A 420 -20.52 -22.16 -10.11
N HIS A 421 -21.44 -21.93 -9.18
CA HIS A 421 -21.99 -23.00 -8.36
C HIS A 421 -23.17 -23.63 -9.09
N ALA A 422 -23.13 -24.95 -9.24
CA ALA A 422 -24.17 -25.71 -9.92
C ALA A 422 -24.74 -26.78 -9.00
N GLY A 423 -26.07 -26.90 -9.02
CA GLY A 423 -26.84 -27.91 -8.32
C GLY A 423 -27.68 -28.71 -9.32
N LEU A 424 -27.57 -30.03 -9.29
CA LEU A 424 -28.30 -30.95 -10.17
C LEU A 424 -29.26 -31.80 -9.34
N ALA A 425 -30.52 -31.88 -9.76
CA ALA A 425 -31.49 -32.82 -9.21
C ALA A 425 -31.72 -33.95 -10.21
N LEU A 426 -31.40 -35.17 -9.81
CA LEU A 426 -31.39 -36.35 -10.68
C LEU A 426 -32.45 -37.35 -10.22
N ASP A 427 -33.28 -37.85 -11.11
CA ASP A 427 -34.28 -38.90 -10.85
C ASP A 427 -33.72 -40.26 -11.25
N CYS A 428 -33.47 -41.12 -10.26
CA CYS A 428 -32.88 -42.44 -10.42
C CYS A 428 -33.88 -43.50 -10.93
N GLY A 429 -35.17 -43.16 -11.11
CA GLY A 429 -36.24 -44.09 -11.48
C GLY A 429 -36.69 -45.01 -10.34
N GLU A 430 -35.73 -45.57 -9.61
CA GLU A 430 -35.93 -46.38 -8.39
C GLU A 430 -35.53 -45.62 -7.12
N THR A 431 -36.06 -46.03 -5.97
CA THR A 431 -35.72 -45.41 -4.68
C THR A 431 -34.27 -45.74 -4.31
N CYS A 432 -33.44 -44.71 -4.10
CA CYS A 432 -32.03 -44.85 -3.75
C CYS A 432 -31.71 -44.20 -2.39
N SER A 433 -30.56 -44.55 -1.80
CA SER A 433 -30.06 -43.98 -0.54
C SER A 433 -28.97 -42.93 -0.73
N LEU A 434 -28.78 -42.42 -1.96
CA LEU A 434 -27.71 -41.46 -2.28
C LEU A 434 -27.92 -40.09 -1.60
N GLY A 435 -29.18 -39.63 -1.52
CA GLY A 435 -29.54 -38.37 -0.85
C GLY A 435 -28.83 -37.15 -1.44
N ASN A 436 -28.08 -36.44 -0.58
CA ASN A 436 -27.37 -35.20 -0.93
C ASN A 436 -25.87 -35.47 -1.09
N ILE A 437 -25.35 -35.27 -2.30
CA ILE A 437 -23.94 -35.46 -2.64
C ILE A 437 -23.28 -34.09 -2.83
N ARG A 438 -22.28 -33.79 -2.00
CA ARG A 438 -21.43 -32.61 -2.16
C ARG A 438 -20.29 -32.93 -3.10
N VAL A 439 -20.24 -32.24 -4.23
CA VAL A 439 -19.20 -32.42 -5.25
C VAL A 439 -18.09 -31.39 -5.00
N GLY A 440 -16.86 -31.88 -4.86
CA GLY A 440 -15.68 -31.04 -4.72
C GLY A 440 -15.27 -30.37 -6.03
N LYS A 441 -14.29 -29.46 -5.97
CA LYS A 441 -13.74 -28.84 -7.17
C LYS A 441 -13.18 -29.90 -8.12
N ASP A 442 -13.62 -29.85 -9.38
CA ASP A 442 -13.18 -30.73 -10.48
C ASP A 442 -13.51 -32.24 -10.26
N LYS A 443 -14.46 -32.57 -9.38
CA LYS A 443 -14.86 -33.95 -9.05
C LYS A 443 -16.22 -34.37 -9.62
N TRP A 444 -16.70 -33.69 -10.67
CA TRP A 444 -17.99 -34.03 -11.29
C TRP A 444 -17.97 -35.43 -11.91
N ALA A 445 -16.87 -35.82 -12.56
CA ALA A 445 -16.70 -37.15 -13.15
C ALA A 445 -16.71 -38.31 -12.13
N ASP A 446 -16.35 -38.06 -10.86
CA ASP A 446 -16.40 -39.06 -9.79
C ASP A 446 -17.84 -39.31 -9.28
N ALA A 447 -18.72 -38.31 -9.46
CA ALA A 447 -20.08 -38.33 -8.98
C ALA A 447 -21.06 -38.84 -10.05
N ILE A 448 -20.85 -38.42 -11.30
CA ILE A 448 -21.73 -38.70 -12.44
C ILE A 448 -20.93 -39.12 -13.67
N ALA A 449 -21.52 -40.01 -14.47
CA ALA A 449 -20.98 -40.43 -15.76
C ALA A 449 -22.08 -40.41 -16.83
N ALA A 450 -21.76 -39.86 -18.00
CA ALA A 450 -22.59 -39.89 -19.19
C ALA A 450 -22.22 -41.14 -20.02
N THR A 451 -23.13 -42.11 -20.13
CA THR A 451 -22.94 -43.31 -20.94
C THR A 451 -23.82 -43.28 -22.18
N ARG A 452 -23.35 -43.82 -23.31
CA ARG A 452 -24.23 -44.06 -24.46
C ARG A 452 -25.17 -45.22 -24.11
N ALA A 453 -26.47 -45.06 -24.40
CA ALA A 453 -27.41 -46.17 -24.36
C ALA A 453 -27.02 -47.14 -25.48
N GLY A 454 -26.71 -48.38 -25.10
CA GLY A 454 -26.34 -49.45 -26.03
C GLY A 454 -27.52 -50.09 -26.72
#